data_AF-A0A2V0Q9H7-F1
#
_entry.id   AF-A0A2V0Q9H7-F1
#
_cell.length_a   1.000
_cell.length_b   1.000
_cell.length_c   1.000
_cell.angle_alpha   90.00
_cell.angle_beta   90.00
_cell.angle_gamma   90.00
#
_symmetry.space_group_name_H-M   'P 1'
#
loop_
_entity.id
_entity.type
_entity.pdbx_description
1 polymer ?
#
loop_
_entity_poly.entity_id
_entity_poly.type
_entity_poly.pdbx_seq_one_letter_code
_entity_poly.pdbx_strand_id
1 'polypeptide(L)' 'MKHFFLPALTAVALPALSLQFAHAEPGDFSLGLGVAISESPYAGVGTQVNPIPLIKYEGERF' A
#
# COMPACT_ATOMS: atom_id res chain seq x y z
N MET A 1 -30.74 -7.60 -27.77
CA MET A 1 -29.33 -7.82 -28.15
C MET A 1 -28.50 -7.56 -26.91
N LYS A 2 -27.93 -8.60 -26.29
CA LYS A 2 -27.17 -8.50 -25.04
C LYS A 2 -25.73 -8.08 -25.39
N HIS A 3 -25.42 -6.81 -25.21
CA HIS A 3 -24.05 -6.31 -25.36
C HIS A 3 -23.23 -6.75 -24.14
N PHE A 4 -22.42 -7.79 -24.32
CA PHE A 4 -21.39 -8.16 -23.36
C PHE A 4 -20.29 -7.09 -23.40
N PHE A 5 -20.30 -6.19 -22.41
CA PHE A 5 -19.22 -5.23 -22.19
C PHE A 5 -18.12 -5.94 -21.37
N LEU A 6 -17.01 -6.27 -22.03
CA LEU A 6 -15.77 -6.68 -21.37
C LEU A 6 -15.06 -5.40 -20.89
N PRO A 7 -14.85 -5.18 -19.58
CA PRO A 7 -14.00 -4.09 -19.15
C PRO A 7 -12.56 -4.46 -19.51
N ALA A 8 -11.95 -3.66 -20.38
CA ALA A 8 -10.53 -3.76 -20.70
C ALA A 8 -9.74 -3.53 -19.41
N LEU A 9 -9.03 -4.56 -18.95
CA LEU A 9 -8.16 -4.51 -17.78
C LEU A 9 -6.93 -3.66 -18.14
N THR A 10 -6.99 -2.35 -17.90
CA THR A 10 -5.83 -1.47 -17.97
C THR A 10 -4.88 -1.78 -16.81
N ALA A 11 -3.91 -2.64 -17.05
CA ALA A 11 -2.76 -2.83 -16.18
C ALA A 11 -1.87 -1.57 -16.25
N VAL A 12 -1.95 -0.71 -15.24
CA VAL A 12 -0.98 0.36 -15.04
C VAL A 12 0.36 -0.31 -14.74
N ALA A 13 1.34 -0.16 -15.64
CA ALA A 13 2.71 -0.58 -15.40
C ALA A 13 3.28 0.31 -14.28
N LEU A 14 3.36 -0.22 -13.05
CA LEU A 14 4.13 0.44 -12.00
C LEU A 14 5.60 0.43 -12.43
N PRO A 15 6.28 1.60 -12.49
CA PRO A 15 7.73 1.59 -12.61
C PRO A 15 8.26 0.79 -11.42
N ALA A 16 9.14 -0.16 -11.68
CA ALA A 16 9.79 -0.96 -10.66
C ALA A 16 10.70 -0.05 -9.80
N LEU A 17 10.10 0.61 -8.82
CA LEU A 17 10.81 1.20 -7.69
C LEU A 17 11.36 0.02 -6.90
N SER A 18 12.63 -0.30 -7.12
CA SER A 18 13.40 -1.17 -6.25
C SER A 18 13.56 -0.48 -4.90
N LEU A 19 12.53 -0.59 -4.07
CA LEU A 19 12.58 -0.29 -2.64
C LEU A 19 13.53 -1.32 -2.02
N GLN A 20 14.81 -0.97 -1.93
CA GLN A 20 15.78 -1.74 -1.15
C GLN A 20 15.37 -1.60 0.32
N PHE A 21 14.56 -2.54 0.81
CA PHE A 21 14.38 -2.70 2.24
C PHE A 21 15.71 -3.18 2.80
N ALA A 22 16.43 -2.29 3.50
CA ALA A 22 17.60 -2.68 4.26
C ALA A 22 17.19 -3.81 5.22
N HIS A 23 17.97 -4.89 5.25
CA HIS A 23 17.79 -5.93 6.25
C HIS A 23 18.13 -5.29 7.60
N ALA A 24 17.15 -5.23 8.50
CA ALA A 24 17.34 -4.66 9.83
C ALA A 24 18.12 -5.67 10.68
N GLU A 25 19.32 -5.27 11.10
CA GLU A 25 20.10 -6.00 12.10
C GLU A 25 19.46 -5.82 13.49
N PRO A 26 19.71 -6.73 14.44
CA PRO A 26 19.20 -6.58 15.79
C PRO A 26 19.72 -5.29 16.44
N GLY A 27 18.81 -4.45 16.95
CA GLY A 27 19.10 -3.09 17.41
C GLY A 27 18.77 -2.00 16.38
N ASP A 28 18.34 -2.37 15.17
CA ASP A 28 18.05 -1.42 14.11
C ASP A 28 16.68 -0.76 14.23
N PHE A 29 16.66 0.48 13.76
CA PHE A 29 15.46 1.28 13.62
C PHE A 29 15.12 1.46 12.13
N SER A 30 13.85 1.27 11.79
CA SER A 30 13.34 1.49 10.44
C SER A 30 12.14 2.41 10.44
N LEU A 31 12.11 3.27 9.42
CA LEU A 31 11.03 4.18 9.11
C LEU A 31 10.40 3.75 7.79
N GLY A 32 9.07 3.70 7.77
CA GLY A 32 8.28 3.38 6.59
C GLY A 32 7.06 4.26 6.46
N LEU A 33 6.43 4.19 5.30
CA LEU A 33 5.16 4.86 5.02
C LEU A 33 4.24 3.86 4.33
N GLY A 34 3.11 3.57 4.96
CA GLY A 34 2.02 2.80 4.39
C GLY A 34 0.88 3.70 3.93
N VAL A 35 0.00 3.15 3.10
CA VAL A 35 -1.26 3.81 2.71
C VAL A 35 -2.37 2.77 2.81
N ALA A 36 -3.42 3.10 3.57
CA ALA A 36 -4.66 2.33 3.58
C ALA A 36 -5.67 3.00 2.64
N ILE A 37 -6.22 2.22 1.72
CA ILE A 37 -7.25 2.66 0.78
C ILE A 37 -8.52 1.87 1.07
N SER A 38 -9.64 2.56 1.25
CA SER A 38 -10.95 1.93 1.48
C SER A 38 -12.04 2.67 0.74
N GLU A 39 -13.05 1.93 0.27
CA GLU A 39 -14.25 2.54 -0.28
C GLU A 39 -15.28 2.77 0.83
N SER A 40 -15.91 3.94 0.86
CA SER A 40 -16.93 4.23 1.86
C SER A 40 -18.25 3.51 1.54
N PRO A 41 -18.93 2.92 2.54
CA PRO A 41 -20.26 2.36 2.34
C PRO A 41 -21.36 3.42 2.18
N TYR A 42 -21.04 4.71 2.40
CA TYR A 42 -22.01 5.81 2.35
C TYR A 42 -21.98 6.52 1.00
N ALA A 43 -23.17 6.81 0.47
CA ALA A 43 -23.33 7.50 -0.80
C ALA A 43 -22.67 8.89 -0.77
N GLY A 44 -21.89 9.20 -1.81
CA GLY A 44 -21.25 10.50 -1.98
C GLY A 44 -19.93 10.70 -1.23
N VAL A 45 -19.48 9.71 -0.44
CA VAL A 45 -18.21 9.80 0.29
C VAL A 45 -17.02 9.29 -0.54
N GLY A 46 -17.24 8.26 -1.37
CA GLY A 46 -16.22 7.72 -2.29
C GLY A 46 -15.03 7.06 -1.58
N THR A 47 -13.88 7.07 -2.24
CA THR A 47 -12.64 6.44 -1.77
C THR A 47 -11.95 7.27 -0.71
N GLN A 48 -11.58 6.63 0.39
CA GLN A 48 -10.75 7.20 1.44
C GLN A 48 -9.31 6.71 1.31
N VAL A 49 -8.36 7.63 1.50
CA VAL A 49 -6.92 7.36 1.45
C VAL A 49 -6.30 7.86 2.75
N ASN A 50 -5.75 6.94 3.53
CA ASN A 50 -5.18 7.22 4.84
C ASN A 50 -3.69 6.88 4.83
N PRO A 51 -2.79 7.88 4.91
CA PRO A 51 -1.37 7.62 5.07
C PRO A 51 -1.10 7.12 6.49
N ILE A 52 -0.28 6.09 6.61
CA ILE A 52 0.07 5.45 7.87
C ILE A 52 1.60 5.51 8.04
N PRO A 53 2.14 6.37 8.91
CA PRO A 53 3.56 6.33 9.22
C PRO A 53 3.88 5.03 9.95
N LEU A 54 4.97 4.38 9.57
CA LEU A 54 5.43 3.13 10.17
C LEU A 54 6.78 3.38 10.84
N ILE A 55 6.88 2.95 12.08
CA ILE A 55 8.13 2.98 12.85
C ILE A 55 8.30 1.58 13.42
N LYS A 56 9.42 0.93 13.11
CA LYS A 56 9.76 -0.39 13.63
C LYS A 56 11.14 -0.34 14.26
N TYR A 57 11.25 -0.92 15.44
CA TYR A 57 12.51 -1.16 16.13
C TYR A 57 12.63 -2.66 16.36
N GLU A 58 13.77 -3.23 15.99
CA GLU A 58 14.08 -4.65 16.20
C GLU A 58 15.03 -4.74 17.39
N GLY A 59 14.60 -5.39 18.47
CA GLY A 59 15.45 -5.50 19.66
C GLY A 59 16.49 -6.60 19.48
N GLU A 60 17.60 -6.53 20.20
CA GLU A 60 18.61 -7.61 20.17
C GLU A 60 18.08 -8.96 20.65
N ARG A 61 16.93 -8.98 21.33
CA ARG A 61 16.39 -10.16 22.03
C ARG A 61 14.95 -10.53 21.66
N PHE A 62 14.25 -9.68 20.89
CA PHE A 62 12.83 -9.87 20.50
C PHE A 62 12.55 -9.20 19.16
#